data_AF-A0A1F3SE51-F1
#
_entry.id   AF-A0A1F3SE51-F1
#
_cell.length_a   1.000
_cell.length_b   1.000
_cell.length_c   1.000
_cell.angle_alpha   90.00
_cell.angle_beta   90.00
_cell.angle_gamma   90.00
#
_symmetry.space_group_name_H-M   'P 1'
#
loop_
_entity.id
_entity.type
_entity.pdbx_description
1 polymer ?
#
loop_
_entity_poly.entity_id
_entity_poly.type
_entity_poly.pdbx_seq_one_letter_code
_entity_poly.pdbx_strand_id
1 'polypeptide(L)'
;MKSFIAIAVVGMVLFAESPLVVQAQECEQRLNEAERQIRELEQQVARLTLPKLTGILKTRVTQYEAERICKGKGMRLPTARELAQVAQIEHGAEGISETERDGYNLVKGSDSSGNPDHFYFSYKGYKRPADDLGYWFWSSSVHPDDSDYAYSLDGLVGDVYHLYRSNVSYYDADAVRCVRSR
;
A
#
# COMPACT_ATOMS: atom_id res chain seq x y z
N MET A 1 -20.30 -77.46 -21.55
CA MET A 1 -20.15 -76.18 -20.81
C MET A 1 -18.74 -75.68 -21.10
N LYS A 2 -18.55 -74.65 -21.94
CA LYS A 2 -18.56 -73.21 -21.59
C LYS A 2 -17.36 -72.79 -20.70
N SER A 3 -16.41 -72.03 -21.30
CA SER A 3 -15.78 -70.76 -20.83
C SER A 3 -14.96 -70.72 -19.52
N PHE A 4 -13.91 -69.90 -19.33
CA PHE A 4 -13.11 -68.97 -20.18
C PHE A 4 -11.62 -69.03 -19.71
N ILE A 5 -10.60 -68.86 -20.57
CA ILE A 5 -9.84 -67.61 -20.88
C ILE A 5 -9.61 -66.65 -19.69
N ALA A 6 -8.34 -66.38 -19.33
CA ALA A 6 -7.75 -65.02 -19.27
C ALA A 6 -6.36 -64.97 -18.59
N ILE A 7 -5.33 -65.02 -19.43
CA ILE A 7 -4.08 -64.22 -19.38
C ILE A 7 -3.88 -63.37 -18.10
N ALA A 8 -2.98 -63.81 -17.21
CA ALA A 8 -2.47 -63.03 -16.09
C ALA A 8 -1.40 -62.00 -16.56
N VAL A 9 -1.78 -61.08 -17.45
CA VAL A 9 -0.95 -59.96 -17.93
C VAL A 9 -1.73 -58.65 -17.76
N VAL A 10 -2.21 -58.41 -16.53
CA VAL A 10 -2.78 -57.12 -16.08
C VAL A 10 -2.15 -56.71 -14.74
N GLY A 11 -0.90 -57.13 -14.50
CA GLY A 11 -0.11 -56.80 -13.31
C GLY A 11 1.13 -55.93 -13.58
N MET A 12 1.38 -55.57 -14.84
CA MET A 12 2.58 -54.83 -15.27
C MET A 12 2.29 -53.71 -16.29
N VAL A 13 1.11 -53.08 -16.21
CA VAL A 13 1.02 -51.67 -16.62
C VAL A 13 1.55 -50.85 -15.45
N LEU A 14 2.87 -50.78 -15.39
CA LEU A 14 3.61 -49.87 -14.52
C LEU A 14 3.13 -48.43 -14.76
N PHE A 15 3.26 -47.60 -13.73
CA PHE A 15 2.88 -46.19 -13.70
C PHE A 15 3.79 -45.33 -14.61
N ALA A 16 3.78 -45.60 -15.92
CA ALA A 16 4.27 -44.69 -16.92
C ALA A 16 3.21 -43.60 -17.13
N GLU A 17 3.28 -42.53 -16.33
CA GLU A 17 2.61 -41.29 -16.65
C GLU A 17 2.98 -40.93 -18.10
N SER A 18 1.97 -40.66 -18.93
CA SER A 18 2.24 -40.43 -20.35
C SER A 18 3.11 -39.18 -20.49
N PRO A 19 4.06 -39.12 -21.46
CA PRO A 19 4.97 -37.98 -21.58
C PRO A 19 4.26 -36.62 -21.68
N LEU A 20 3.02 -36.62 -22.18
CA LEU A 20 2.15 -35.44 -22.26
C LEU A 20 1.64 -34.96 -20.88
N VAL A 21 1.38 -35.86 -19.94
CA VAL A 21 0.96 -35.50 -18.57
C VAL A 21 2.13 -34.87 -17.81
N VAL A 22 3.32 -35.47 -17.90
CA VAL A 22 4.53 -34.94 -17.27
C VAL A 22 4.87 -33.55 -17.82
N GLN A 23 4.84 -33.37 -19.15
CA GLN A 23 5.06 -32.05 -19.78
C GLN A 23 3.99 -31.00 -19.40
N ALA A 24 2.73 -31.40 -19.21
CA ALA A 24 1.69 -30.49 -18.76
C ALA A 24 1.93 -30.02 -17.31
N GLN A 25 2.28 -30.94 -16.40
CA GLN A 25 2.63 -30.64 -15.01
C GLN A 25 3.87 -29.74 -14.91
N GLU A 26 4.93 -30.02 -15.69
CA GLU A 26 6.12 -29.15 -15.75
C GLU A 26 5.77 -27.73 -16.23
N CYS A 27 4.86 -27.61 -17.21
CA CYS A 27 4.40 -26.31 -17.71
C CYS A 27 3.63 -25.53 -16.63
N GLU A 28 2.69 -26.18 -15.94
CA GLU A 28 1.91 -25.61 -14.84
C GLU A 28 2.82 -25.17 -13.67
N GLN A 29 3.80 -26.00 -13.29
CA GLN A 29 4.77 -25.65 -12.26
C GLN A 29 5.61 -24.42 -12.65
N ARG A 30 6.04 -24.33 -13.92
CA ARG A 30 6.78 -23.16 -14.43
C ARG A 30 5.93 -21.90 -14.50
N LEU A 31 4.64 -22.03 -14.83
CA LEU A 31 3.69 -20.90 -14.81
C LEU A 31 3.53 -20.37 -13.38
N ASN A 32 3.25 -21.25 -12.42
CA ASN A 32 3.09 -20.90 -11.00
C ASN A 32 4.34 -20.22 -10.42
N GLU A 33 5.54 -20.69 -10.78
CA GLU A 33 6.80 -20.06 -10.39
C GLU A 33 7.00 -18.68 -11.05
N ALA A 34 6.71 -18.56 -12.35
CA ALA A 34 6.81 -17.27 -13.06
C ALA A 34 5.85 -16.22 -12.48
N GLU A 35 4.60 -16.61 -12.16
CA GLU A 35 3.66 -15.73 -11.48
C GLU A 35 4.15 -15.29 -10.09
N ARG A 36 4.78 -16.20 -9.32
CA ARG A 36 5.38 -15.84 -8.03
C ARG A 36 6.48 -14.79 -8.20
N GLN A 37 7.37 -15.00 -9.17
CA GLN A 37 8.46 -14.06 -9.46
C GLN A 37 7.94 -12.70 -9.93
N ILE A 38 6.86 -12.67 -10.73
CA ILE A 38 6.19 -11.41 -11.11
C ILE A 38 5.66 -10.68 -9.87
N ARG A 39 4.90 -11.36 -9.00
CA ARG A 39 4.38 -10.76 -7.75
C ARG A 39 5.48 -10.24 -6.83
N GLU A 40 6.60 -10.96 -6.72
CA GLU A 40 7.77 -10.52 -5.95
C GLU A 40 8.48 -9.30 -6.56
N LEU A 41 8.61 -9.25 -7.90
CA LEU A 41 9.17 -8.11 -8.61
C LEU A 41 8.28 -6.87 -8.52
N GLU A 42 6.96 -7.02 -8.64
CA GLU A 42 6.00 -5.92 -8.47
C GLU A 42 6.10 -5.30 -7.07
N GLN A 43 6.22 -6.11 -6.02
CA GLN A 43 6.46 -5.61 -4.65
C GLN A 43 7.80 -4.90 -4.50
N GLN A 44 8.86 -5.39 -5.13
CA GLN A 44 10.17 -4.73 -5.13
C GLN A 44 10.12 -3.37 -5.86
N VAL A 45 9.48 -3.31 -7.03
CA VAL A 45 9.28 -2.06 -7.78
C VAL A 45 8.46 -1.06 -6.96
N ALA A 46 7.37 -1.49 -6.32
CA ALA A 46 6.55 -0.63 -5.46
C ALA A 46 7.35 -0.03 -4.28
N ARG A 47 8.22 -0.81 -3.63
CA ARG A 47 9.13 -0.31 -2.58
C ARG A 47 10.18 0.66 -3.11
N LEU A 48 10.66 0.48 -4.34
CA LEU A 48 11.62 1.38 -4.97
C LEU A 48 10.98 2.70 -5.44
N THR A 49 9.69 2.69 -5.82
CA THR A 49 8.95 3.89 -6.21
C THR A 49 8.35 4.65 -5.02
N LEU A 50 8.28 4.04 -3.83
CA LEU A 50 7.81 4.67 -2.59
C LEU A 50 8.58 5.97 -2.27
N PRO A 51 7.91 7.04 -1.82
CA PRO A 51 8.57 8.23 -1.32
C PRO A 51 9.41 7.92 -0.07
N LYS A 52 10.69 8.28 -0.09
CA LYS A 52 11.56 8.20 1.09
C LYS A 52 11.24 9.35 2.04
N LEU A 53 10.34 9.08 2.99
CA LEU A 53 10.05 9.97 4.12
C LEU A 53 11.32 10.21 4.96
N THR A 54 11.47 11.41 5.51
CA THR A 54 12.45 11.66 6.58
C THR A 54 12.04 10.97 7.89
N GLY A 55 12.97 10.91 8.85
CA GLY A 55 12.60 10.86 10.27
C GLY A 55 11.75 12.07 10.67
N ILE A 56 11.19 12.04 11.87
CA ILE A 56 10.42 13.17 12.40
C ILE A 56 11.34 14.38 12.56
N LEU A 57 10.92 15.51 12.00
CA LEU A 57 11.67 16.77 12.06
C LEU A 57 11.16 17.71 13.15
N LYS A 58 9.86 17.67 13.44
CA LYS A 58 9.17 18.39 14.51
C LYS A 58 7.81 17.74 14.76
N THR A 59 7.27 17.87 15.97
CA THR A 59 5.90 17.49 16.34
C THR A 59 5.13 18.72 16.83
N ARG A 60 3.81 18.59 17.02
CA ARG A 60 2.92 19.65 17.53
C ARG A 60 2.97 20.90 16.66
N VAL A 61 2.69 20.73 15.38
CA VAL A 61 2.67 21.82 14.41
C VAL A 61 1.39 21.84 13.60
N THR A 62 1.02 23.04 13.15
CA THR A 62 0.02 23.24 12.09
C THR A 62 0.52 22.69 10.75
N GLN A 63 -0.39 22.41 9.82
CA GLN A 63 -0.03 21.99 8.46
C GLN A 63 0.80 23.07 7.73
N TYR A 64 0.47 24.36 7.94
CA TYR A 64 1.24 25.49 7.42
C TYR A 64 2.66 25.61 7.98
N GLU A 65 2.90 25.18 9.23
CA GLU A 65 4.25 25.05 9.78
C GLU A 65 5.00 23.86 9.18
N ALA A 66 4.32 22.73 9.02
CA ALA A 66 4.88 21.53 8.40
C ALA A 66 5.36 21.80 6.95
N GLU A 67 4.54 22.49 6.15
CA GLU A 67 4.90 22.98 4.81
C GLU A 67 6.15 23.88 4.85
N ARG A 68 6.18 24.87 5.74
CA ARG A 68 7.33 25.79 5.90
C ARG A 68 8.60 25.06 6.31
N ILE A 69 8.51 24.07 7.20
CA ILE A 69 9.65 23.26 7.66
C ILE A 69 10.24 22.43 6.52
N CYS A 70 9.40 21.78 5.70
CA CYS A 70 9.87 21.04 4.54
C CYS A 70 10.46 21.97 3.48
N LYS A 71 9.76 23.06 3.14
CA LYS A 71 10.22 24.04 2.14
C LYS A 71 11.55 24.67 2.53
N GLY A 72 11.74 25.00 3.81
CA GLY A 72 13.01 25.51 4.35
C GLY A 72 14.19 24.54 4.27
N LYS A 73 13.94 23.25 3.98
CA LYS A 73 14.96 22.21 3.74
C LYS A 73 15.11 21.83 2.26
N GLY A 74 14.46 22.55 1.34
CA GLY A 74 14.42 22.18 -0.08
C GLY A 74 13.61 20.89 -0.34
N MET A 75 12.64 20.59 0.52
CA MET A 75 11.79 19.40 0.48
C MET A 75 10.31 19.82 0.43
N ARG A 76 9.40 18.85 0.31
CA ARG A 76 7.95 19.04 0.45
C ARG A 76 7.36 18.07 1.47
N LEU A 77 6.11 18.30 1.87
CA LEU A 77 5.32 17.27 2.54
C LEU A 77 4.96 16.14 1.54
N PRO A 78 4.74 14.91 2.00
CA PRO A 78 4.14 13.85 1.18
C PRO A 78 2.69 14.21 0.81
N THR A 79 2.16 13.65 -0.28
CA THR A 79 0.71 13.72 -0.59
C THR A 79 -0.09 12.72 0.26
N ALA A 80 -1.41 12.84 0.30
CA ALA A 80 -2.28 11.84 0.95
C ALA A 80 -2.09 10.44 0.33
N ARG A 81 -1.99 10.35 -0.99
CA ARG A 81 -1.71 9.11 -1.72
C ARG A 81 -0.35 8.51 -1.35
N GLU A 82 0.68 9.35 -1.23
CA GLU A 82 2.02 8.94 -0.80
C GLU A 82 2.02 8.36 0.62
N LEU A 83 1.25 8.94 1.55
CA LEU A 83 1.09 8.39 2.90
C LEU A 83 0.28 7.07 2.91
N ALA A 84 -0.79 6.99 2.12
CA ALA A 84 -1.57 5.75 1.94
C ALA A 84 -0.71 4.61 1.36
N GLN A 85 0.18 4.91 0.40
CA GLN A 85 1.16 3.96 -0.13
C GLN A 85 2.15 3.47 0.94
N VAL A 86 2.63 4.34 1.82
CA VAL A 86 3.48 3.94 2.96
C VAL A 86 2.72 2.99 3.90
N ALA A 87 1.47 3.32 4.24
CA ALA A 87 0.62 2.46 5.07
C ALA A 87 0.37 1.07 4.43
N GLN A 88 0.19 1.01 3.11
CA GLN A 88 0.05 -0.24 2.36
C GLN A 88 1.36 -1.05 2.33
N ILE A 89 2.46 -0.45 1.86
CA ILE A 89 3.67 -1.17 1.45
C ILE A 89 4.58 -1.52 2.63
N GLU A 90 4.70 -0.63 3.62
CA GLU A 90 5.58 -0.82 4.79
C GLU A 90 4.82 -1.40 5.99
N HIS A 91 3.50 -1.19 6.06
CA HIS A 91 2.70 -1.52 7.25
C HIS A 91 1.53 -2.48 6.97
N GLY A 92 1.30 -2.88 5.71
CA GLY A 92 0.37 -3.96 5.36
C GLY A 92 -1.11 -3.60 5.41
N ALA A 93 -1.46 -2.32 5.31
CA ALA A 93 -2.82 -1.92 4.99
C ALA A 93 -3.25 -2.52 3.62
N GLU A 94 -4.53 -2.80 3.46
CA GLU A 94 -5.11 -3.29 2.21
C GLU A 94 -4.90 -2.30 1.05
N GLY A 95 -4.88 -1.00 1.37
CA GLY A 95 -4.30 0.04 0.54
C GLY A 95 -5.28 0.77 -0.35
N ILE A 96 -4.81 1.17 -1.54
CA ILE A 96 -5.53 2.05 -2.45
C ILE A 96 -6.37 1.26 -3.47
N SER A 97 -7.54 1.80 -3.80
CA SER A 97 -8.38 1.41 -4.94
C SER A 97 -8.77 2.68 -5.73
N GLU A 98 -8.65 2.64 -7.06
CA GLU A 98 -9.09 3.76 -7.92
C GLU A 98 -10.62 3.77 -8.14
N THR A 99 -11.33 2.72 -7.70
CA THR A 99 -12.80 2.61 -7.76
C THR A 99 -13.38 2.31 -6.38
N GLU A 100 -14.66 2.67 -6.19
CA GLU A 100 -15.40 2.38 -4.96
C GLU A 100 -15.42 0.88 -4.66
N ARG A 101 -15.29 0.53 -3.37
CA ARG A 101 -15.18 -0.85 -2.90
C ARG A 101 -15.62 -0.95 -1.45
N ASP A 102 -16.28 -2.05 -1.08
CA ASP A 102 -16.72 -2.26 0.30
C ASP A 102 -15.54 -2.23 1.28
N GLY A 103 -15.71 -1.53 2.40
CA GLY A 103 -14.67 -1.29 3.40
C GLY A 103 -13.60 -0.23 3.05
N TYR A 104 -13.71 0.48 1.93
CA TYR A 104 -12.77 1.56 1.57
C TYR A 104 -13.41 2.95 1.73
N ASN A 105 -12.67 3.88 2.35
CA ASN A 105 -13.06 5.29 2.52
C ASN A 105 -12.60 6.15 1.35
N LEU A 106 -13.42 7.09 0.89
CA LEU A 106 -13.05 8.04 -0.17
C LEU A 106 -12.12 9.14 0.37
N VAL A 107 -10.90 9.20 -0.14
CA VAL A 107 -9.94 10.30 0.04
C VAL A 107 -10.06 11.24 -1.16
N LYS A 108 -10.75 12.36 -0.98
CA LYS A 108 -10.80 13.47 -1.95
C LYS A 108 -9.58 14.38 -1.78
N GLY A 109 -8.37 13.90 -2.07
CA GLY A 109 -7.19 14.77 -2.04
C GLY A 109 -7.16 15.73 -3.23
N SER A 110 -6.63 16.93 -3.05
CA SER A 110 -5.99 17.69 -4.13
C SER A 110 -4.56 18.07 -3.73
N ASP A 111 -3.65 18.20 -4.70
CA ASP A 111 -2.29 18.63 -4.42
C ASP A 111 -2.20 20.13 -4.08
N SER A 112 -1.02 20.61 -3.69
CA SER A 112 -0.80 22.03 -3.36
C SER A 112 -0.94 22.99 -4.56
N SER A 113 -1.15 22.47 -5.76
CA SER A 113 -1.43 23.22 -7.00
C SER A 113 -2.92 23.20 -7.37
N GLY A 114 -3.75 22.46 -6.61
CA GLY A 114 -5.18 22.28 -6.87
C GLY A 114 -5.51 21.13 -7.82
N ASN A 115 -4.55 20.29 -8.22
CA ASN A 115 -4.83 19.12 -9.06
C ASN A 115 -5.56 18.05 -8.22
N PRO A 116 -6.74 17.55 -8.65
CA PRO A 116 -7.43 16.47 -7.94
C PRO A 116 -6.64 15.16 -7.97
N ASP A 117 -6.53 14.51 -6.81
CA ASP A 117 -5.99 13.17 -6.63
C ASP A 117 -6.94 12.36 -5.71
N HIS A 118 -8.04 11.91 -6.31
CA HIS A 118 -9.09 11.16 -5.62
C HIS A 118 -8.80 9.66 -5.66
N PHE A 119 -8.94 8.99 -4.52
CA PHE A 119 -8.82 7.53 -4.43
C PHE A 119 -9.62 6.98 -3.25
N TYR A 120 -9.92 5.69 -3.27
CA TYR A 120 -10.49 4.97 -2.15
C TYR A 120 -9.38 4.26 -1.36
N PHE A 121 -9.46 4.24 -0.04
CA PHE A 121 -8.42 3.69 0.82
C PHE A 121 -8.99 2.80 1.93
N SER A 122 -8.35 1.64 2.16
CA SER A 122 -8.63 0.74 3.28
C SER A 122 -7.37 0.56 4.13
N TYR A 123 -7.44 1.01 5.38
CA TYR A 123 -6.41 0.78 6.40
C TYR A 123 -6.49 -0.63 7.01
N LYS A 124 -7.43 -1.48 6.57
CA LYS A 124 -7.61 -2.84 7.09
C LYS A 124 -6.32 -3.64 6.95
N GLY A 125 -5.92 -4.32 8.02
CA GLY A 125 -4.67 -5.08 8.06
C GLY A 125 -3.42 -4.27 8.41
N TYR A 126 -3.52 -2.93 8.52
CA TYR A 126 -2.43 -2.07 8.97
C TYR A 126 -1.85 -2.55 10.31
N LYS A 127 -0.54 -2.73 10.31
CA LYS A 127 0.24 -3.13 11.49
C LYS A 127 0.90 -1.88 12.03
N ARG A 128 0.34 -1.34 13.13
CA ARG A 128 0.93 -0.23 13.87
C ARG A 128 2.42 -0.50 14.13
N PRO A 129 3.33 0.37 13.70
CA PRO A 129 4.75 0.20 13.95
C PRO A 129 5.07 0.40 15.45
N ALA A 130 6.14 -0.23 15.92
CA ALA A 130 6.53 -0.22 17.33
C ALA A 130 7.31 1.05 17.75
N ASP A 131 7.66 1.91 16.80
CA ASP A 131 8.51 3.09 16.95
C ASP A 131 7.71 4.41 16.87
N ASP A 132 8.39 5.51 16.53
CA ASP A 132 7.83 6.88 16.41
C ASP A 132 6.83 7.05 15.24
N LEU A 133 6.12 6.01 14.84
CA LEU A 133 5.03 6.09 13.86
C LEU A 133 3.64 6.13 14.51
N GLY A 134 3.53 6.06 15.84
CA GLY A 134 2.27 6.35 16.57
C GLY A 134 1.84 7.83 16.58
N TYR A 135 2.31 8.62 15.61
CA TYR A 135 2.00 10.04 15.43
C TYR A 135 1.10 10.24 14.22
N TRP A 136 0.49 11.42 14.12
CA TRP A 136 -0.28 11.84 12.95
C TRP A 136 0.69 12.52 11.96
N PHE A 137 0.59 12.26 10.66
CA PHE A 137 1.54 12.78 9.67
C PHE A 137 0.87 13.66 8.64
N TRP A 138 1.17 14.97 8.68
CA TRP A 138 0.65 15.94 7.72
C TRP A 138 1.04 15.62 6.28
N SER A 139 0.07 15.74 5.38
CA SER A 139 0.30 15.78 3.94
C SER A 139 0.26 17.20 3.37
N SER A 140 0.72 17.36 2.13
CA SER A 140 0.45 18.54 1.30
C SER A 140 -0.95 18.55 0.69
N SER A 141 -1.74 17.48 0.86
CA SER A 141 -3.03 17.35 0.20
C SER A 141 -4.13 18.06 0.99
N VAL A 142 -4.87 18.94 0.33
CA VAL A 142 -5.99 19.69 0.93
C VAL A 142 -7.34 19.09 0.52
N HIS A 143 -8.39 19.40 1.27
CA HIS A 143 -9.75 19.02 0.89
C HIS A 143 -10.27 19.99 -0.19
N PRO A 144 -10.80 19.51 -1.34
CA PRO A 144 -11.15 20.37 -2.47
C PRO A 144 -12.34 21.28 -2.18
N ASP A 145 -13.29 20.80 -1.36
CA ASP A 145 -14.49 21.54 -0.99
C ASP A 145 -14.22 22.54 0.17
N ASP A 146 -13.10 22.42 0.90
CA ASP A 146 -12.75 23.27 2.03
C ASP A 146 -11.22 23.33 2.26
N SER A 147 -10.60 24.46 1.87
CA SER A 147 -9.15 24.64 1.92
C SER A 147 -8.57 24.88 3.32
N ASP A 148 -9.42 25.01 4.35
CA ASP A 148 -9.01 25.03 5.76
C ASP A 148 -8.70 23.62 6.29
N TYR A 149 -9.00 22.57 5.53
CA TYR A 149 -8.67 21.18 5.86
C TYR A 149 -7.54 20.60 4.99
N ALA A 150 -6.71 19.77 5.61
CA ALA A 150 -5.69 18.96 4.93
C ALA A 150 -5.66 17.54 5.46
N TYR A 151 -5.22 16.62 4.61
CA TYR A 151 -5.14 15.20 4.96
C TYR A 151 -3.91 14.90 5.83
N SER A 152 -4.09 13.97 6.76
CA SER A 152 -3.09 13.46 7.69
C SER A 152 -3.26 11.94 7.82
N LEU A 153 -2.15 11.21 7.94
CA LEU A 153 -2.16 9.77 8.25
C LEU A 153 -2.07 9.59 9.77
N ASP A 154 -3.08 8.98 10.40
CA ASP A 154 -2.97 8.52 11.79
C ASP A 154 -2.17 7.22 11.84
N GLY A 155 -0.89 7.29 12.22
CA GLY A 155 -0.03 6.10 12.29
C GLY A 155 -0.30 5.18 13.50
N LEU A 156 -1.29 5.48 14.35
CA LEU A 156 -1.80 4.52 15.34
C LEU A 156 -2.67 3.43 14.69
N VAL A 157 -3.49 3.81 13.70
CA VAL A 157 -4.49 2.93 13.05
C VAL A 157 -4.28 2.74 11.55
N GLY A 158 -3.48 3.60 10.92
CA GLY A 158 -3.13 3.58 9.49
C GLY A 158 -4.12 4.29 8.58
N ASP A 159 -5.09 5.04 9.11
CA ASP A 159 -6.16 5.68 8.34
C ASP A 159 -5.80 7.12 7.92
N VAL A 160 -6.38 7.59 6.81
CA VAL A 160 -6.12 8.89 6.19
C VAL A 160 -7.32 9.82 6.37
N TYR A 161 -7.27 10.67 7.39
CA TYR A 161 -8.31 11.63 7.74
C TYR A 161 -7.96 13.05 7.26
N HIS A 162 -8.96 13.93 7.17
CA HIS A 162 -8.72 15.36 7.03
C HIS A 162 -8.88 16.08 8.38
N LEU A 163 -7.98 17.03 8.66
CA LEU A 163 -7.96 17.86 9.86
C LEU A 163 -7.85 19.34 9.49
N TYR A 164 -8.34 20.22 10.36
CA TYR A 164 -8.13 21.66 10.26
C TYR A 164 -6.62 21.99 10.24
N ARG A 165 -6.17 22.68 9.19
CA ARG A 165 -4.75 23.01 8.93
C ARG A 165 -4.14 23.93 9.97
N SER A 166 -4.97 24.79 10.56
CA SER A 166 -4.63 25.74 11.63
C SER A 166 -4.70 25.12 13.02
N ASN A 167 -5.26 23.91 13.16
CA ASN A 167 -5.36 23.22 14.43
C ASN A 167 -4.00 22.56 14.75
N VAL A 168 -3.45 22.87 15.91
CA VAL A 168 -2.46 22.00 16.56
C VAL A 168 -3.28 21.09 17.45
N SER A 169 -3.48 19.82 17.03
CA SER A 169 -4.35 18.90 17.74
C SER A 169 -3.97 18.84 19.23
N TYR A 170 -4.98 18.95 20.11
CA TYR A 170 -4.79 18.90 21.57
C TYR A 170 -4.20 17.56 22.04
N TYR A 171 -4.23 16.53 21.18
CA TYR A 171 -3.59 15.23 21.39
C TYR A 171 -2.12 15.19 20.92
N ASP A 172 -1.52 16.35 20.63
CA ASP A 172 -0.08 16.59 20.51
C ASP A 172 0.67 15.79 19.41
N ALA A 173 -0.08 15.15 18.50
CA ALA A 173 0.45 14.08 17.67
C ALA A 173 0.93 14.48 16.27
N ASP A 174 0.60 15.67 15.76
CA ASP A 174 0.89 16.03 14.37
C ASP A 174 2.40 16.27 14.15
N ALA A 175 3.01 15.41 13.34
CA ALA A 175 4.44 15.29 13.12
C ALA A 175 4.83 15.57 11.66
N VAL A 176 5.98 16.22 11.48
CA VAL A 176 6.54 16.56 10.17
C VAL A 176 7.50 15.47 9.72
N ARG A 177 7.10 14.75 8.68
CA ARG A 177 8.01 14.01 7.80
C ARG A 177 7.98 14.66 6.42
N CYS A 178 9.13 14.89 5.83
CA CYS A 178 9.24 15.47 4.49
C CYS A 178 9.66 14.41 3.48
N VAL A 179 9.46 14.70 2.20
CA VAL A 179 10.02 13.95 1.07
C VAL A 179 10.89 14.87 0.22
N ARG A 180 11.98 14.35 -0.33
CA ARG A 180 12.75 15.08 -1.33
C ARG A 180 11.89 15.27 -2.57
N SER A 181 11.80 16.50 -3.07
CA SER A 181 11.28 16.76 -4.41
C SER A 181 12.10 15.96 -5.42
N ARG A 182 11.41 15.29 -6.35
CA ARG A 182 12.04 14.64 -7.51
C ARG A 182 12.35 15.68 -8.59
#